data_AF-A0A7W9MSW5-F1
#
_entry.id   AF-A0A7W9MSW5-F1
#
_cell.length_a   1.000
_cell.length_b   1.000
_cell.length_c   1.000
_cell.angle_alpha   90.00
_cell.angle_beta   90.00
_cell.angle_gamma   90.00
#
_symmetry.space_group_name_H-M   'P 1'
#
loop_
_entity.id
_entity.type
_entity.pdbx_description
1 polymer ?
#
loop_
_entity_poly.entity_id
_entity_poly.type
_entity_poly.pdbx_seq_one_letter_code
_entity_poly.pdbx_strand_id
1 'polypeptide(L)'
;MPGAVDGFEGFEALVELVRLRYRRLRKRLGREDTPPILACVQPSLHEQPGLLAGIAEQLRPGDRRLKPVPCAYVDLTSNRRTRSGPDHDLAPIDVDDVLELSEVLTKMTGKLGSGNGGNYLFRRTNLVKWLMKISVPEPDGGPPAISGKMFRRALATAGEDGATAARYALDSLPRVLAAGVLLVVTGFLRVLHSGRVPGPGKGYRWFRNQDFLPRGDDSFAELAYRITADQWQKQDPAQIARLLVGAFLGDLRQAYPRRGFFRRYRTTFPIVLLDGITRANGGYALIRAVADVRNETRTFDPLLLMTTSRLVPPLALPPAEDSSLESKTPAELVQGWHQRNEALSRRREIVAWIIPITVHTRAAGEPPAPAAGYLSRPSTPWRRTRVARGVSVLVTLAVIGGGYTAYGMVDDERRCGDGFQWRDGTSWIGSDPIADSVARIDGTCVGVSDGSNSLLLPSTQFDDVRGLIFAQNEQVRRLHAETDRPLMTLVFVAAVADQVGTDKALAAQREQLAGMAVVQARQLDRNRGGEPLLRV
;
A
#
# COMPACT_ATOMS: atom_id res chain seq x y z
N MET A 1 17.73 33.29 -14.24
CA MET A 1 17.62 32.95 -12.81
C MET A 1 16.22 32.42 -12.56
N PRO A 2 16.04 31.25 -11.94
CA PRO A 2 14.75 30.59 -11.81
C PRO A 2 13.96 31.19 -10.64
N GLY A 3 12.77 31.72 -10.93
CA GLY A 3 11.76 32.05 -9.94
C GLY A 3 11.00 30.79 -9.55
N ALA A 4 10.96 30.54 -8.24
CA ALA A 4 10.30 29.41 -7.63
C ALA A 4 8.80 29.42 -7.92
N VAL A 5 8.28 28.24 -8.26
CA VAL A 5 6.85 27.97 -8.35
C VAL A 5 6.29 27.99 -6.93
N ASP A 6 5.46 28.98 -6.61
CA ASP A 6 4.72 29.06 -5.35
C ASP A 6 3.83 27.82 -5.21
N GLY A 7 4.25 26.95 -4.30
CA GLY A 7 3.52 25.74 -3.93
C GLY A 7 2.25 26.10 -3.17
N PHE A 8 1.16 25.43 -3.54
CA PHE A 8 -0.13 25.42 -2.86
C PHE A 8 -0.02 25.31 -1.31
N GLU A 9 -0.01 26.44 -0.60
CA GLU A 9 0.03 26.49 0.87
C GLU A 9 -1.15 25.76 1.54
N GLY A 10 -2.30 25.71 0.86
CA GLY A 10 -3.48 24.97 1.33
C GLY A 10 -3.29 23.45 1.34
N PHE A 11 -2.43 22.90 0.47
CA PHE A 11 -2.16 21.45 0.43
C PHE A 11 -1.26 21.02 1.59
N GLU A 12 -0.25 21.82 1.93
CA GLU A 12 0.60 21.55 3.10
C GLU A 12 -0.19 21.66 4.40
N ALA A 13 -1.06 22.67 4.53
CA ALA A 13 -1.95 22.80 5.68
C ALA A 13 -2.92 21.62 5.81
N LEU A 14 -3.50 21.14 4.70
CA LEU A 14 -4.36 19.95 4.69
C LEU A 14 -3.58 18.68 5.07
N VAL A 15 -2.36 18.52 4.57
CA VAL A 15 -1.46 17.40 4.88
C VAL A 15 -1.04 17.43 6.36
N GLU A 16 -0.74 18.61 6.93
CA GLU A 16 -0.44 18.78 8.36
C GLU A 16 -1.67 18.50 9.24
N LEU A 17 -2.85 18.97 8.86
CA LEU A 17 -4.10 18.72 9.61
C LEU A 17 -4.46 17.21 9.58
N VAL A 18 -4.26 16.55 8.44
CA VAL A 18 -4.38 15.09 8.31
C VAL A 18 -3.32 14.38 9.15
N ARG A 19 -2.06 14.83 9.16
CA ARG A 19 -0.97 14.28 9.99
C ARG A 19 -1.23 14.43 11.48
N LEU A 20 -1.68 15.60 11.93
CA LEU A 20 -1.99 15.89 13.34
C LEU A 20 -3.22 15.09 13.80
N ARG A 21 -4.25 14.98 12.97
CA ARG A 21 -5.43 14.14 13.24
C ARG A 21 -5.08 12.64 13.23
N TYR A 22 -4.15 12.21 12.38
CA TYR A 22 -3.58 10.85 12.40
C TYR A 22 -2.69 10.56 13.61
N ARG A 23 -1.97 11.58 14.13
CA ARG A 23 -1.15 11.47 15.35
C ARG A 23 -2.01 11.35 16.62
N ARG A 24 -3.04 12.20 16.78
CA ARG A 24 -3.88 12.26 18.00
C ARG A 24 -4.74 11.03 18.27
N LEU A 25 -5.09 10.26 17.24
CA LEU A 25 -5.85 9.03 17.45
C LEU A 25 -4.99 7.95 18.17
N ARG A 26 -3.66 7.95 18.05
CA ARG A 26 -2.77 6.90 18.59
C ARG A 26 -2.68 6.82 20.13
N LYS A 27 -3.62 6.14 20.80
CA LYS A 27 -3.20 5.20 21.85
C LYS A 27 -2.46 4.07 21.12
N ARG A 28 -1.11 4.13 21.14
CA ARG A 28 -0.28 3.05 20.62
C ARG A 28 -0.38 1.93 21.65
N LEU A 29 -0.77 0.73 21.23
CA LEU A 29 -0.50 -0.46 22.03
C LEU A 29 1.02 -0.49 22.24
N GLY A 30 1.42 -0.49 23.50
CA GLY A 30 2.80 -0.51 23.93
C GLY A 30 3.36 -1.92 23.84
N ARG A 31 4.68 -2.04 23.98
CA ARG A 31 5.32 -3.35 24.15
C ARG A 31 4.73 -4.12 25.34
N GLU A 32 4.36 -3.41 26.40
CA GLU A 32 3.74 -3.92 27.63
C GLU A 32 2.42 -4.66 27.38
N ASP A 33 1.73 -4.38 26.26
CA ASP A 33 0.48 -5.04 25.88
C ASP A 33 0.70 -6.38 25.14
N THR A 34 1.95 -6.79 24.91
CA THR A 34 2.28 -8.05 24.21
C THR A 34 1.94 -9.23 25.13
N PRO A 35 1.05 -10.15 24.73
CA PRO A 35 0.65 -11.27 25.56
C PRO A 35 1.80 -12.30 25.71
N PRO A 36 1.87 -13.01 26.85
CA PRO A 36 2.89 -14.02 27.12
C PRO A 36 2.70 -15.28 26.25
N ILE A 37 3.70 -16.16 26.30
CA ILE A 37 3.62 -17.54 25.85
C ILE A 37 3.25 -18.39 27.07
N LEU A 38 2.12 -19.08 27.00
CA LEU A 38 1.64 -19.97 28.05
C LEU A 38 2.15 -21.39 27.78
N ALA A 39 3.03 -21.87 28.65
CA ALA A 39 3.62 -23.20 28.55
C ALA A 39 2.94 -24.15 29.54
N CYS A 40 1.93 -24.88 29.06
CA CYS A 40 1.23 -25.88 29.86
C CYS A 40 2.07 -27.17 29.92
N VAL A 41 2.59 -27.48 31.10
CA VAL A 41 3.40 -28.67 31.33
C VAL A 41 2.51 -29.78 31.86
N GLN A 42 2.52 -30.92 31.16
CA GLN A 42 1.77 -32.12 31.50
C GLN A 42 2.73 -33.32 31.63
N PRO A 43 2.78 -33.98 32.81
CA PRO A 43 3.65 -35.15 33.02
C PRO A 43 3.40 -36.27 32.01
N SER A 44 2.14 -36.48 31.63
CA SER A 44 1.70 -37.53 30.71
C SER A 44 0.89 -36.96 29.54
N LEU A 45 1.59 -36.58 28.46
CA LEU A 45 0.94 -36.15 27.20
C LEU A 45 -0.04 -37.18 26.61
N HIS A 46 0.07 -38.46 26.98
CA HIS A 46 -0.76 -39.56 26.45
C HIS A 46 -2.03 -39.83 27.25
N GLU A 47 -2.12 -39.40 28.51
CA GLU A 47 -3.27 -39.70 29.37
C GLU A 47 -4.39 -38.66 29.22
N GLN A 48 -4.06 -37.45 28.76
CA GLN A 48 -5.04 -36.38 28.46
C GLN A 48 -4.82 -35.75 27.08
N PRO A 49 -4.97 -36.51 25.98
CA PRO A 49 -4.98 -35.91 24.65
C PRO A 49 -6.16 -34.94 24.55
N GLY A 50 -5.87 -33.67 24.29
CA GLY A 50 -6.90 -32.71 23.91
C GLY A 50 -7.29 -31.65 24.94
N LEU A 51 -6.43 -31.32 25.93
CA LEU A 51 -6.61 -30.09 26.72
C LEU A 51 -6.80 -28.87 25.79
N LEU A 52 -5.85 -28.67 24.88
CA LEU A 52 -5.89 -27.56 23.93
C LEU A 52 -6.99 -27.74 22.89
N ALA A 53 -7.34 -28.97 22.53
CA ALA A 53 -8.48 -29.24 21.67
C ALA A 53 -9.80 -28.81 22.33
N GLY A 54 -9.97 -29.09 23.62
CA GLY A 54 -11.11 -28.67 24.42
C GLY A 54 -11.21 -27.15 24.53
N ILE A 55 -10.07 -26.47 24.78
CA ILE A 55 -10.01 -24.99 24.75
C ILE A 55 -10.37 -24.46 23.35
N ALA A 56 -9.83 -25.07 22.29
CA ALA A 56 -10.15 -24.68 20.92
C ALA A 56 -11.66 -24.78 20.63
N GLU A 57 -12.32 -25.81 21.15
CA GLU A 57 -13.76 -26.00 21.01
C GLU A 57 -14.56 -24.98 21.81
N GLN A 58 -14.14 -24.67 23.04
CA GLN A 58 -14.76 -23.61 23.85
C GLN A 58 -14.61 -22.21 23.23
N LEU A 59 -13.53 -21.97 22.48
CA LEU A 59 -13.33 -20.72 21.75
C LEU A 59 -14.18 -20.61 20.47
N ARG A 60 -14.82 -21.70 20.04
CA ARG A 60 -15.77 -21.65 18.92
C ARG A 60 -17.10 -21.07 19.40
N PRO A 61 -17.66 -20.08 18.69
CA PRO A 61 -18.94 -19.52 19.07
C PRO A 61 -20.03 -20.57 18.90
N GLY A 62 -20.79 -20.84 19.96
CA GLY A 62 -21.98 -21.69 19.90
C GLY A 62 -23.10 -21.11 19.03
N ASP A 63 -23.14 -19.78 18.86
CA ASP A 63 -24.08 -19.07 18.00
C ASP A 63 -23.43 -18.65 16.67
N ARG A 64 -24.01 -19.09 15.54
CA ARG A 64 -23.58 -18.73 14.17
C ARG A 64 -23.58 -17.22 13.89
N ARG A 65 -24.29 -16.42 14.69
CA ARG A 65 -24.35 -14.95 14.56
C ARG A 65 -23.12 -14.24 15.12
N LEU A 66 -22.38 -14.87 16.03
CA LEU A 66 -21.18 -14.31 16.64
C LEU A 66 -19.94 -14.60 15.78
N LYS A 67 -19.02 -13.64 15.72
CA LYS A 67 -17.73 -13.86 15.04
C LYS A 67 -16.80 -14.62 15.96
N PRO A 68 -16.16 -15.70 15.48
CA PRO A 68 -15.25 -16.50 16.30
C PRO A 68 -14.06 -15.66 16.77
N VAL A 69 -13.55 -16.01 17.95
CA VAL A 69 -12.22 -15.60 18.39
C VAL A 69 -11.21 -16.14 17.37
N PRO A 70 -10.28 -15.32 16.85
CA PRO A 70 -9.29 -15.81 15.89
C PRO A 70 -8.38 -16.83 16.58
N CYS A 71 -8.64 -18.12 16.34
CA CYS A 71 -7.93 -19.21 16.96
C CYS A 71 -7.40 -20.17 15.90
N ALA A 72 -6.19 -20.69 16.10
CA ALA A 72 -5.60 -21.76 15.33
C ALA A 72 -5.11 -22.87 16.26
N TYR A 73 -5.77 -24.02 16.19
CA TYR A 73 -5.31 -25.25 16.83
C TYR A 73 -4.43 -26.03 15.85
N VAL A 74 -3.24 -26.41 16.31
CA VAL A 74 -2.27 -27.23 15.58
C VAL A 74 -1.84 -28.37 16.49
N ASP A 75 -2.22 -29.58 16.12
CA ASP A 75 -1.74 -30.81 16.75
C ASP A 75 -0.39 -31.21 16.14
N LEU A 76 0.64 -31.36 16.98
CA LEU A 76 1.95 -31.84 16.59
C LEU A 76 2.24 -33.27 17.07
N THR A 77 1.32 -33.90 17.81
CA THR A 77 1.47 -35.29 18.28
C THR A 77 1.39 -36.32 17.15
N SER A 78 0.67 -35.97 16.08
CA SER A 78 0.49 -36.80 14.88
C SER A 78 1.72 -36.82 13.96
N ASN A 79 2.61 -35.83 14.04
CA ASN A 79 3.79 -35.71 13.19
C ASN A 79 4.99 -36.43 13.84
N ARG A 80 4.93 -37.76 13.94
CA ARG A 80 5.98 -38.62 14.54
C ARG A 80 7.17 -38.82 13.59
N ARG A 81 7.78 -37.76 13.08
CA ARG A 81 9.16 -37.86 12.57
C ARG A 81 10.09 -37.82 13.78
N THR A 82 10.08 -38.91 14.54
CA THR A 82 10.80 -38.99 15.82
C THR A 82 12.29 -39.01 15.53
N ARG A 83 12.95 -37.85 15.62
CA ARG A 83 14.40 -37.81 15.81
C ARG A 83 14.67 -38.35 17.22
N SER A 84 15.19 -39.56 17.33
CA SER A 84 15.70 -40.07 18.60
C SER A 84 16.90 -39.24 19.01
N GLY A 85 16.76 -38.47 20.07
CA GLY A 85 17.84 -37.72 20.69
C GLY A 85 17.46 -37.35 22.12
N PRO A 86 18.42 -37.29 23.06
CA PRO A 86 18.14 -36.86 24.42
C PRO A 86 17.56 -35.43 24.42
N ASP A 87 16.58 -35.18 25.30
CA ASP A 87 15.94 -33.87 25.49
C ASP A 87 16.90 -32.83 26.12
N HIS A 88 18.15 -33.19 26.38
CA HIS A 88 19.09 -32.36 27.13
C HIS A 88 19.92 -31.45 26.20
N ASP A 89 20.15 -30.24 26.69
CA ASP A 89 20.79 -29.07 26.09
C ASP A 89 20.12 -28.43 24.86
N LEU A 90 19.94 -27.10 24.94
CA LEU A 90 19.53 -26.20 23.86
C LEU A 90 20.56 -26.21 22.73
N ALA A 91 20.61 -27.28 21.93
CA ALA A 91 21.47 -27.29 20.75
C ALA A 91 21.11 -26.07 19.87
N PRO A 92 22.08 -25.52 19.14
CA PRO A 92 21.78 -24.55 18.11
C PRO A 92 20.69 -25.08 17.19
N ILE A 93 19.83 -24.18 16.70
CA ILE A 93 18.79 -24.50 15.72
C ILE A 93 19.50 -25.07 14.49
N ASP A 94 19.09 -26.24 14.02
CA ASP A 94 19.64 -26.91 12.84
C ASP A 94 18.78 -26.64 11.58
N VAL A 95 19.26 -27.04 10.40
CA VAL A 95 18.55 -26.94 9.12
C VAL A 95 17.22 -27.71 9.17
N ASP A 96 17.21 -28.89 9.80
CA ASP A 96 16.00 -29.69 9.97
C ASP A 96 14.95 -28.97 10.84
N ASP A 97 15.39 -28.31 11.92
CA ASP A 97 14.51 -27.53 12.80
C ASP A 97 13.85 -26.38 12.01
N VAL A 98 14.57 -25.77 11.07
CA VAL A 98 14.02 -24.71 10.19
C VAL A 98 12.94 -25.26 9.26
N LEU A 99 13.12 -26.48 8.72
CA LEU A 99 12.13 -27.13 7.89
C LEU A 99 10.86 -27.48 8.68
N GLU A 100 11.01 -28.07 9.86
CA GLU A 100 9.91 -28.38 10.76
C GLU A 100 9.17 -27.12 11.20
N LEU A 101 9.91 -26.08 11.60
CA LEU A 101 9.35 -24.76 11.93
C LEU A 101 8.58 -24.16 10.75
N SER A 102 9.09 -24.29 9.52
CA SER A 102 8.41 -23.81 8.32
C SER A 102 7.08 -24.56 8.09
N GLU A 103 7.04 -25.86 8.35
CA GLU A 103 5.84 -26.69 8.29
C GLU A 103 4.80 -26.25 9.35
N VAL A 104 5.22 -26.11 10.61
CA VAL A 104 4.36 -25.64 11.72
C VAL A 104 3.79 -24.26 11.41
N LEU A 105 4.61 -23.32 10.95
CA LEU A 105 4.15 -22.00 10.50
C LEU A 105 3.19 -22.11 9.31
N THR A 106 3.32 -23.11 8.44
CA THR A 106 2.38 -23.32 7.31
C THR A 106 1.01 -23.73 7.85
N LYS A 107 0.97 -24.66 8.80
CA LYS A 107 -0.28 -25.06 9.49
C LYS A 107 -0.92 -23.86 10.20
N MET A 108 -0.14 -23.07 10.94
CA MET A 108 -0.61 -21.87 11.65
C MET A 108 -1.16 -20.81 10.69
N THR A 109 -0.41 -20.46 9.64
CA THR A 109 -0.85 -19.47 8.64
C THR A 109 -2.09 -19.91 7.87
N GLY A 110 -2.21 -21.20 7.52
CA GLY A 110 -3.41 -21.74 6.89
C GLY A 110 -4.65 -21.63 7.79
N LYS A 111 -4.53 -22.01 9.07
CA LYS A 111 -5.64 -21.92 10.03
C LYS A 111 -6.02 -20.47 10.33
N LEU A 112 -5.06 -19.57 10.60
CA LEU A 112 -5.31 -18.15 10.84
C LEU A 112 -5.78 -17.39 9.58
N GLY A 113 -5.40 -17.88 8.40
CA GLY A 113 -5.85 -17.35 7.11
C GLY A 113 -7.31 -17.71 6.79
N SER A 114 -7.84 -18.77 7.41
CA SER A 114 -9.21 -19.21 7.20
C SER A 114 -10.26 -18.30 7.86
N GLY A 115 -11.53 -18.49 7.48
CA GLY A 115 -12.68 -17.72 8.00
C GLY A 115 -12.78 -17.73 9.53
N ASN A 116 -12.53 -18.87 10.14
CA ASN A 116 -12.59 -19.07 11.60
C ASN A 116 -11.33 -18.53 12.31
N GLY A 117 -10.18 -18.55 11.64
CA GLY A 117 -8.92 -17.98 12.15
C GLY A 117 -8.80 -16.46 12.02
N GLY A 118 -9.87 -15.79 11.57
CA GLY A 118 -9.93 -14.33 11.49
C GLY A 118 -9.40 -13.74 10.18
N ASN A 119 -9.18 -14.53 9.13
CA ASN A 119 -8.78 -14.05 7.79
C ASN A 119 -7.54 -13.14 7.83
N TYR A 120 -6.45 -13.63 8.43
CA TYR A 120 -5.16 -12.94 8.37
C TYR A 120 -4.50 -13.12 6.99
N LEU A 121 -3.81 -12.08 6.52
CA LEU A 121 -3.07 -12.12 5.25
C LEU A 121 -1.58 -12.19 5.54
N PHE A 122 -0.96 -13.30 5.13
CA PHE A 122 0.44 -13.60 5.41
C PHE A 122 1.34 -13.31 4.20
N ARG A 123 1.43 -12.03 3.81
CA ARG A 123 2.17 -11.64 2.60
C ARG A 123 3.67 -11.85 2.73
N ARG A 124 4.28 -11.52 3.87
CA ARG A 124 5.72 -11.68 4.11
C ARG A 124 6.06 -13.15 4.29
N THR A 125 5.31 -13.87 5.12
CA THR A 125 5.58 -15.31 5.34
C THR A 125 5.48 -16.10 4.04
N ASN A 126 4.46 -15.82 3.22
CA ASN A 126 4.32 -16.49 1.93
C ASN A 126 5.42 -16.10 0.94
N LEU A 127 5.99 -14.89 1.05
CA LEU A 127 7.11 -14.47 0.22
C LEU A 127 8.39 -15.23 0.60
N VAL A 128 8.74 -15.31 1.89
CA VAL A 128 9.93 -16.06 2.36
C VAL A 128 9.84 -17.53 1.95
N LYS A 129 8.69 -18.16 2.22
CA LYS A 129 8.48 -19.57 1.85
C LYS A 129 8.54 -19.81 0.35
N TRP A 130 8.08 -18.85 -0.45
CA TRP A 130 8.20 -18.93 -1.89
C TRP A 130 9.67 -18.82 -2.32
N LEU A 131 10.43 -17.87 -1.75
CA LEU A 131 11.87 -17.73 -2.03
C LEU A 131 12.64 -19.02 -1.70
N MET A 132 12.40 -19.62 -0.53
CA MET A 132 13.02 -20.90 -0.11
C MET A 132 12.72 -22.09 -1.03
N LYS A 133 11.68 -22.00 -1.87
CA LYS A 133 11.32 -23.07 -2.83
C LYS A 133 11.88 -22.85 -4.23
N ILE A 134 12.39 -21.64 -4.52
CA ILE A 134 12.92 -21.34 -5.85
C ILE A 134 14.35 -21.85 -5.90
N SER A 135 14.62 -22.75 -6.84
CA SER A 135 15.98 -23.01 -7.31
C SER A 135 16.38 -21.99 -8.36
N VAL A 136 17.64 -21.57 -8.34
CA VAL A 136 18.23 -20.71 -9.37
C VAL A 136 19.51 -21.41 -9.83
N PRO A 137 19.49 -22.10 -10.99
CA PRO A 137 20.67 -22.81 -11.46
C PRO A 137 21.80 -21.82 -11.77
N GLU A 138 23.01 -22.11 -11.25
CA GLU A 138 24.27 -21.48 -11.68
C GLU A 138 24.64 -22.03 -13.09
N PRO A 139 25.28 -21.25 -13.99
CA PRO A 139 26.12 -20.06 -13.76
C PRO A 139 25.44 -18.68 -13.97
N ASP A 140 24.23 -18.63 -14.55
CA ASP A 140 23.51 -17.36 -14.84
C ASP A 140 22.67 -16.86 -13.64
N GLY A 141 22.72 -17.60 -12.53
CA GLY A 141 21.91 -17.39 -11.35
C GLY A 141 22.43 -16.31 -10.41
N GLY A 142 22.12 -15.04 -10.67
CA GLY A 142 22.41 -13.94 -9.75
C GLY A 142 21.16 -13.22 -9.20
N PRO A 143 21.34 -12.16 -8.39
CA PRO A 143 20.28 -11.21 -8.01
C PRO A 143 19.35 -10.74 -9.17
N PRO A 144 19.82 -10.51 -10.42
CA PRO A 144 18.94 -10.16 -11.54
C PRO A 144 17.96 -11.28 -11.94
N ALA A 145 18.36 -12.56 -11.88
CA ALA A 145 17.51 -13.69 -12.23
C ALA A 145 16.29 -13.79 -11.28
N ILE A 146 16.51 -13.51 -9.99
CA ILE A 146 15.45 -13.51 -8.98
C ILE A 146 14.53 -12.31 -9.14
N SER A 147 15.08 -11.14 -9.46
CA SER A 147 14.28 -9.96 -9.78
C SER A 147 13.29 -10.23 -10.92
N GLY A 148 13.70 -10.97 -11.96
CA GLY A 148 12.83 -11.42 -13.03
C GLY A 148 11.74 -12.43 -12.60
N LYS A 149 12.08 -13.40 -11.72
CA LYS A 149 11.08 -14.34 -11.14
C LYS A 149 10.07 -13.61 -10.23
N MET A 150 10.52 -12.64 -9.44
CA MET A 150 9.66 -11.82 -8.59
C MET A 150 8.71 -10.94 -9.41
N PHE A 151 9.19 -10.37 -10.51
CA PHE A 151 8.37 -9.63 -11.46
C PHE A 151 7.27 -10.50 -12.06
N ARG A 152 7.61 -11.71 -12.54
CA ARG A 152 6.62 -12.68 -13.05
C ARG A 152 5.58 -13.07 -12.00
N ARG A 153 6.00 -13.27 -10.74
CA ARG A 153 5.09 -13.53 -9.62
C ARG A 153 4.16 -12.35 -9.37
N ALA A 154 4.68 -11.12 -9.33
CA ALA A 154 3.87 -9.92 -9.10
C ALA A 154 2.79 -9.76 -10.18
N LEU A 155 3.14 -9.99 -11.44
CA LEU A 155 2.21 -10.03 -12.57
C LEU A 155 1.16 -11.15 -12.43
N ALA A 156 1.57 -12.37 -12.10
CA ALA A 156 0.64 -13.49 -11.90
C ALA A 156 -0.32 -13.25 -10.73
N THR A 157 0.15 -12.64 -9.63
CA THR A 157 -0.70 -12.31 -8.48
C THR A 157 -1.65 -11.14 -8.72
N ALA A 158 -1.44 -10.36 -9.79
CA ALA A 158 -2.40 -9.33 -10.22
C ALA A 158 -3.65 -9.94 -10.89
N GLY A 159 -3.68 -11.26 -11.09
CA GLY A 159 -4.84 -12.04 -11.55
C GLY A 159 -4.81 -12.31 -13.05
N GLU A 160 -5.39 -13.45 -13.47
CA GLU A 160 -5.65 -13.76 -14.88
C GLU A 160 -6.57 -12.72 -15.52
N ASP A 161 -7.58 -12.23 -14.79
CA ASP A 161 -8.47 -11.14 -15.23
C ASP A 161 -7.75 -9.79 -15.39
N GLY A 162 -6.75 -9.51 -14.56
CA GLY A 162 -5.94 -8.30 -14.63
C GLY A 162 -4.88 -8.38 -15.72
N ALA A 163 -4.33 -9.57 -15.96
CA ALA A 163 -3.36 -9.82 -17.01
C ALA A 163 -4.02 -9.89 -18.40
N THR A 164 -5.22 -10.46 -18.53
CA THR A 164 -6.00 -10.42 -19.77
C THR A 164 -6.53 -9.02 -20.05
N ALA A 165 -7.05 -8.29 -19.05
CA ALA A 165 -7.45 -6.90 -19.21
C ALA A 165 -6.26 -5.98 -19.54
N ALA A 166 -5.10 -6.20 -18.92
CA ALA A 166 -3.88 -5.47 -19.25
C ALA A 166 -3.36 -5.82 -20.65
N ARG A 167 -3.42 -7.09 -21.07
CA ARG A 167 -3.06 -7.52 -22.44
C ARG A 167 -4.01 -6.94 -23.48
N TYR A 168 -5.32 -6.98 -23.26
CA TYR A 168 -6.32 -6.32 -24.13
C TYR A 168 -6.11 -4.81 -24.22
N ALA A 169 -5.84 -4.15 -23.08
CA ALA A 169 -5.52 -2.72 -23.07
C ALA A 169 -4.21 -2.40 -23.79
N LEU A 170 -3.18 -3.23 -23.64
CA LEU A 170 -1.88 -3.10 -24.31
C LEU A 170 -1.95 -3.36 -25.82
N ASP A 171 -2.77 -4.33 -26.27
CA ASP A 171 -2.98 -4.64 -27.70
C ASP A 171 -3.80 -3.56 -28.42
N SER A 172 -4.66 -2.84 -27.70
CA SER A 172 -5.43 -1.70 -28.24
C SER A 172 -4.64 -0.39 -28.31
N LEU A 173 -3.42 -0.34 -27.73
CA LEU A 173 -2.57 0.83 -27.72
C LEU A 173 -1.59 0.81 -28.90
N PRO A 174 -1.26 1.98 -29.51
CA PRO A 174 -0.15 2.09 -30.44
C PRO A 174 1.12 1.51 -29.82
N ARG A 175 1.92 0.74 -30.58
CA ARG A 175 3.10 0.00 -30.08
C ARG A 175 4.05 0.84 -29.22
N VAL A 176 4.18 2.13 -29.52
CA VAL A 176 5.02 3.08 -28.76
C VAL A 176 4.46 3.35 -27.36
N LEU A 177 3.14 3.50 -27.23
CA LEU A 177 2.46 3.67 -25.94
C LEU A 177 2.48 2.37 -25.13
N ALA A 178 2.28 1.22 -25.77
CA ALA A 178 2.39 -0.08 -25.10
C ALA A 178 3.81 -0.32 -24.54
N ALA A 179 4.85 0.01 -25.32
CA ALA A 179 6.24 -0.06 -24.87
C ALA A 179 6.51 0.94 -23.72
N GLY A 180 5.98 2.16 -23.81
CA GLY A 180 6.07 3.17 -22.75
C GLY A 180 5.41 2.72 -21.44
N VAL A 181 4.19 2.17 -21.51
CA VAL A 181 3.48 1.62 -20.34
C VAL A 181 4.27 0.46 -19.73
N LEU A 182 4.82 -0.44 -20.54
CA LEU A 182 5.64 -1.55 -20.05
C LEU A 182 6.92 -1.05 -19.35
N LEU A 183 7.59 -0.04 -19.89
CA LEU A 183 8.76 0.58 -19.27
C LEU A 183 8.41 1.27 -17.94
N VAL A 184 7.30 2.01 -17.90
CA VAL A 184 6.82 2.67 -16.68
C VAL A 184 6.43 1.65 -15.59
N VAL A 185 5.70 0.60 -15.95
CA VAL A 185 5.31 -0.47 -15.02
C VAL A 185 6.55 -1.22 -14.51
N THR A 186 7.51 -1.50 -15.39
CA THR A 186 8.77 -2.16 -15.01
C THR A 186 9.62 -1.27 -14.11
N GLY A 187 9.73 0.03 -14.43
CA GLY A 187 10.40 1.02 -13.60
C GLY A 187 9.74 1.16 -12.22
N PHE A 188 8.41 1.28 -12.18
CA PHE A 188 7.62 1.35 -10.94
C PHE A 188 7.82 0.11 -10.07
N LEU A 189 7.80 -1.10 -10.66
CA LEU A 189 8.04 -2.35 -9.92
C LEU A 189 9.48 -2.48 -9.42
N ARG A 190 10.49 -2.03 -10.18
CA ARG A 190 11.87 -1.94 -9.69
C ARG A 190 11.99 -1.00 -8.49
N VAL A 191 11.35 0.16 -8.58
CA VAL A 191 11.28 1.14 -7.48
C VAL A 191 10.56 0.54 -6.26
N LEU A 192 9.47 -0.21 -6.48
CA LEU A 192 8.73 -0.91 -5.42
C LEU A 192 9.59 -1.97 -4.72
N HIS A 193 10.28 -2.80 -5.49
CA HIS A 193 11.15 -3.87 -5.01
C HIS A 193 12.41 -3.34 -4.31
N SER A 194 12.86 -2.12 -4.65
CA SER A 194 13.99 -1.48 -3.96
C SER A 194 13.73 -1.24 -2.46
N GLY A 195 12.46 -1.21 -2.04
CA GLY A 195 12.06 -0.93 -0.66
C GLY A 195 12.36 0.50 -0.19
N ARG A 196 12.84 1.40 -1.07
CA ARG A 196 13.17 2.80 -0.73
C ARG A 196 11.93 3.70 -0.63
N VAL A 197 10.85 3.40 -1.37
CA VAL A 197 9.66 4.26 -1.44
C VAL A 197 8.67 3.98 -0.30
N PRO A 198 8.22 5.00 0.45
CA PRO A 198 7.25 4.84 1.52
C PRO A 198 5.86 4.45 0.96
N GLY A 199 5.29 3.36 1.45
CA GLY A 199 3.92 2.94 1.11
C GLY A 199 3.87 1.61 0.36
N PRO A 200 3.91 1.62 -0.99
CA PRO A 200 3.68 0.42 -1.79
C PRO A 200 4.88 -0.57 -1.73
N GLY A 201 6.07 -0.12 -1.31
CA GLY A 201 7.24 -0.95 -1.02
C GLY A 201 7.40 -1.44 0.45
N LYS A 202 6.39 -1.25 1.31
CA LYS A 202 6.49 -1.56 2.77
C LYS A 202 6.88 -3.00 3.10
N GLY A 203 6.52 -3.96 2.27
CA GLY A 203 6.91 -5.37 2.43
C GLY A 203 8.41 -5.56 2.23
N TYR A 204 8.94 -5.07 1.11
CA TYR A 204 10.36 -5.13 0.77
C TYR A 204 11.24 -4.31 1.71
N ARG A 205 10.76 -3.13 2.13
CA ARG A 205 11.42 -2.32 3.16
C ARG A 205 11.51 -3.04 4.50
N TRP A 206 10.49 -3.81 4.86
CA TRP A 206 10.54 -4.62 6.08
C TRP A 206 11.71 -5.61 6.01
N PHE A 207 11.85 -6.36 4.91
CA PHE A 207 12.95 -7.32 4.73
C PHE A 207 14.33 -6.68 4.84
N ARG A 208 14.53 -5.48 4.27
CA ARG A 208 15.79 -4.75 4.36
C ARG A 208 16.14 -4.26 5.77
N ASN A 209 15.13 -4.04 6.60
CA ASN A 209 15.29 -3.49 7.94
C ASN A 209 15.26 -4.58 9.02
N GLN A 210 15.53 -5.84 8.67
CA GLN A 210 15.61 -6.92 9.65
C GLN A 210 17.02 -6.99 10.24
N ASP A 211 17.12 -6.90 11.57
CA ASP A 211 18.39 -6.98 12.31
C ASP A 211 18.96 -8.41 12.37
N PHE A 212 18.15 -9.42 11.98
CA PHE A 212 18.51 -10.84 12.02
C PHE A 212 19.42 -11.29 10.87
N LEU A 213 19.66 -10.43 9.89
CA LEU A 213 20.47 -10.75 8.71
C LEU A 213 21.73 -9.87 8.73
N PRO A 214 22.89 -10.40 8.33
CA PRO A 214 24.13 -9.62 8.29
C PRO A 214 23.92 -8.35 7.45
N ARG A 215 24.25 -7.20 8.04
CA ARG A 215 24.18 -5.89 7.39
C ARG A 215 25.31 -5.79 6.36
N GLY A 216 25.00 -6.18 5.12
CA GLY A 216 25.93 -6.11 3.99
C GLY A 216 25.26 -6.12 2.62
N ASP A 217 23.93 -6.24 2.55
CA ASP A 217 23.20 -6.28 1.28
C ASP A 217 22.55 -4.93 1.01
N ASP A 218 23.04 -4.22 0.00
CA ASP A 218 22.48 -2.94 -0.42
C ASP A 218 21.10 -3.09 -1.09
N SER A 219 20.75 -4.32 -1.52
CA SER A 219 19.52 -4.62 -2.25
C SER A 219 18.72 -5.80 -1.69
N PHE A 220 17.39 -5.71 -1.76
CA PHE A 220 16.50 -6.84 -1.43
C PHE A 220 16.74 -8.06 -2.35
N ALA A 221 17.26 -7.86 -3.55
CA ALA A 221 17.50 -8.94 -4.51
C ALA A 221 18.64 -9.87 -4.05
N GLU A 222 19.69 -9.32 -3.42
CA GLU A 222 20.78 -10.10 -2.80
C GLU A 222 20.25 -10.94 -1.63
N LEU A 223 19.44 -10.32 -0.78
CA LEU A 223 18.79 -11.05 0.31
C LEU A 223 17.91 -12.18 -0.23
N ALA A 224 17.11 -11.89 -1.26
CA ALA A 224 16.26 -12.88 -1.90
C ALA A 224 17.08 -14.03 -2.50
N TYR A 225 18.28 -13.76 -3.03
CA TYR A 225 19.24 -14.76 -3.51
C TYR A 225 19.72 -15.68 -2.39
N ARG A 226 20.13 -15.14 -1.25
CA ARG A 226 20.58 -15.98 -0.11
C ARG A 226 19.49 -16.85 0.49
N ILE A 227 18.23 -16.48 0.33
CA ILE A 227 17.07 -17.25 0.84
C ILE A 227 16.58 -18.31 -0.17
N THR A 228 17.13 -18.35 -1.39
CA THR A 228 16.74 -19.38 -2.39
C THR A 228 17.08 -20.79 -1.95
N ALA A 229 16.39 -21.78 -2.54
CA ALA A 229 16.49 -23.21 -2.19
C ALA A 229 17.94 -23.72 -2.10
N ASP A 230 18.80 -23.21 -2.98
CA ASP A 230 20.19 -23.67 -3.14
C ASP A 230 21.18 -22.98 -2.17
N GLN A 231 20.77 -21.87 -1.55
CA GLN A 231 21.67 -21.00 -0.77
C GLN A 231 21.29 -20.89 0.71
N TRP A 232 20.01 -21.05 1.08
CA TRP A 232 19.57 -20.81 2.46
C TRP A 232 20.18 -21.80 3.46
N GLN A 233 20.50 -23.03 3.03
CA GLN A 233 21.15 -24.05 3.87
C GLN A 233 22.59 -23.70 4.23
N LYS A 234 23.24 -22.80 3.46
CA LYS A 234 24.60 -22.30 3.74
C LYS A 234 24.60 -21.14 4.73
N GLN A 235 23.42 -20.59 5.05
CA GLN A 235 23.25 -19.52 6.01
C GLN A 235 23.07 -20.07 7.41
N ASP A 236 23.24 -19.22 8.42
CA ASP A 236 22.97 -19.59 9.81
C ASP A 236 21.47 -19.97 9.98
N PRO A 237 21.14 -21.23 10.31
CA PRO A 237 19.78 -21.70 10.46
C PRO A 237 18.98 -20.90 11.51
N ALA A 238 19.64 -20.41 12.57
CA ALA A 238 18.99 -19.59 13.59
C ALA A 238 18.48 -18.26 13.01
N GLN A 239 19.23 -17.65 12.09
CA GLN A 239 18.83 -16.40 11.41
C GLN A 239 17.65 -16.63 10.48
N ILE A 240 17.64 -17.76 9.74
CA ILE A 240 16.52 -18.13 8.87
C ILE A 240 15.26 -18.41 9.69
N ALA A 241 15.37 -19.11 10.82
CA ALA A 241 14.27 -19.32 11.76
C ALA A 241 13.68 -18.00 12.27
N ARG A 242 14.54 -17.07 12.71
CA ARG A 242 14.12 -15.72 13.13
C ARG A 242 13.48 -14.91 12.01
N LEU A 243 13.97 -15.03 10.78
CA LEU A 243 13.38 -14.38 9.61
C LEU A 243 11.96 -14.90 9.32
N LEU A 244 11.77 -16.22 9.36
CA LEU A 244 10.47 -16.87 9.15
C LEU A 244 9.45 -16.45 10.20
N VAL A 245 9.83 -16.53 11.49
CA VAL A 245 8.98 -16.12 12.61
C VAL A 245 8.74 -14.61 12.59
N GLY A 246 9.78 -13.81 12.34
CA GLY A 246 9.68 -12.36 12.20
C GLY A 246 8.71 -11.95 11.10
N ALA A 247 8.73 -12.63 9.95
CA ALA A 247 7.79 -12.38 8.85
C ALA A 247 6.35 -12.68 9.27
N PHE A 248 6.15 -13.81 9.97
CA PHE A 248 4.85 -14.21 10.51
C PHE A 248 4.30 -13.20 11.53
N LEU A 249 5.08 -12.85 12.55
CA LEU A 249 4.69 -11.86 13.57
C LEU A 249 4.50 -10.47 12.96
N GLY A 250 5.32 -10.10 11.98
CA GLY A 250 5.19 -8.86 11.22
C GLY A 250 3.88 -8.76 10.46
N ASP A 251 3.43 -9.86 9.84
CA ASP A 251 2.14 -9.94 9.17
C ASP A 251 0.97 -9.84 10.16
N LEU A 252 1.05 -10.50 11.32
CA LEU A 252 0.05 -10.36 12.39
C LEU A 252 -0.01 -8.93 12.93
N ARG A 253 1.15 -8.32 13.23
CA ARG A 253 1.27 -6.93 13.68
C ARG A 253 0.73 -5.94 12.67
N GLN A 254 0.86 -6.21 11.37
CA GLN A 254 0.27 -5.35 10.35
C GLN A 254 -1.25 -5.54 10.24
N ALA A 255 -1.74 -6.77 10.41
CA ALA A 255 -3.15 -7.09 10.25
C ALA A 255 -4.02 -6.80 11.50
N TYR A 256 -3.39 -6.70 12.67
CA TYR A 256 -4.04 -6.48 13.96
C TYR A 256 -4.59 -5.05 14.14
N PRO A 257 -3.79 -3.97 13.97
CA PRO A 257 -4.27 -2.61 14.14
C PRO A 257 -5.11 -2.20 12.92
N ARG A 258 -6.43 -2.34 13.00
CA ARG A 258 -7.33 -1.72 12.02
C ARG A 258 -7.70 -0.32 12.48
N ARG A 259 -6.82 0.63 12.16
CA ARG A 259 -7.03 2.07 12.36
C ARG A 259 -7.37 2.76 11.04
N GLY A 260 -8.58 3.29 10.96
CA GLY A 260 -9.09 4.11 9.85
C GLY A 260 -10.55 4.48 10.10
N PHE A 261 -11.02 5.57 9.51
CA PHE A 261 -12.33 6.21 9.76
C PHE A 261 -13.54 5.26 9.61
N PHE A 262 -13.39 4.13 8.91
CA PHE A 262 -14.46 3.13 8.68
C PHE A 262 -14.10 1.66 9.00
N ARG A 263 -13.06 1.35 9.80
CA ARG A 263 -12.55 -0.04 9.90
C ARG A 263 -12.71 -0.76 11.25
N ARG A 264 -12.93 -2.08 11.10
CA ARG A 264 -13.21 -3.13 12.08
C ARG A 264 -12.10 -3.29 13.12
N TYR A 265 -12.28 -2.83 14.36
CA TYR A 265 -11.37 -3.18 15.46
C TYR A 265 -11.31 -4.70 15.67
N ARG A 266 -10.11 -5.27 15.81
CA ARG A 266 -9.96 -6.60 16.43
C ARG A 266 -9.72 -6.31 17.92
N THR A 267 -10.63 -6.77 18.76
CA THR A 267 -10.57 -6.60 20.22
C THR A 267 -9.92 -7.79 20.91
N THR A 268 -9.63 -8.85 20.16
CA THR A 268 -9.09 -10.10 20.67
C THR A 268 -7.81 -10.43 19.91
N PHE A 269 -6.79 -10.83 20.65
CA PHE A 269 -5.53 -11.33 20.13
C PHE A 269 -5.75 -12.62 19.32
N PRO A 270 -5.05 -12.83 18.20
CA PRO A 270 -4.97 -14.15 17.59
C PRO A 270 -4.35 -15.14 18.58
N ILE A 271 -5.05 -16.25 18.81
CA ILE A 271 -4.64 -17.32 19.71
C ILE A 271 -4.14 -18.49 18.87
N VAL A 272 -2.95 -19.00 19.18
CA VAL A 272 -2.43 -20.23 18.60
C VAL A 272 -2.26 -21.25 19.72
N LEU A 273 -2.86 -22.42 19.53
CA LEU A 273 -2.83 -23.54 20.45
C LEU A 273 -1.98 -24.65 19.81
N LEU A 274 -0.79 -24.92 20.34
CA LEU A 274 0.14 -25.93 19.84
C LEU A 274 0.16 -27.14 20.77
N ASP A 275 -0.38 -28.26 20.30
CA ASP A 275 -0.51 -29.47 21.11
C ASP A 275 0.69 -30.42 20.95
N GLY A 276 1.23 -30.90 22.07
CA GLY A 276 2.31 -31.89 22.11
C GLY A 276 3.62 -31.39 21.48
N ILE A 277 4.06 -30.19 21.84
CA ILE A 277 5.34 -29.67 21.36
C ILE A 277 6.49 -30.48 21.96
N THR A 278 7.47 -30.80 21.12
CA THR A 278 8.70 -31.50 21.50
C THR A 278 9.87 -30.85 20.77
N ARG A 279 11.08 -31.35 21.02
CA ARG A 279 12.26 -30.98 20.24
C ARG A 279 12.19 -31.52 18.80
N ALA A 280 11.73 -32.75 18.62
CA ALA A 280 11.72 -33.46 17.33
C ALA A 280 10.58 -33.06 16.36
N ASN A 281 9.78 -32.04 16.69
CA ASN A 281 8.68 -31.59 15.83
C ASN A 281 8.71 -30.07 15.57
N GLY A 282 9.87 -29.44 15.80
CA GLY A 282 10.09 -28.01 15.62
C GLY A 282 9.35 -27.11 16.63
N GLY A 283 8.57 -27.68 17.56
CA GLY A 283 7.79 -26.92 18.53
C GLY A 283 8.68 -26.09 19.44
N TYR A 284 9.75 -26.68 19.99
CA TYR A 284 10.70 -25.96 20.85
C TYR A 284 11.48 -24.89 20.09
N ALA A 285 11.90 -25.20 18.86
CA ALA A 285 12.56 -24.23 17.97
C ALA A 285 11.66 -23.03 17.66
N LEU A 286 10.35 -23.26 17.47
CA LEU A 286 9.37 -22.19 17.28
C LEU A 286 9.25 -21.29 18.52
N ILE A 287 9.13 -21.86 19.73
CA ILE A 287 9.04 -21.06 20.97
C ILE A 287 10.30 -20.23 21.18
N ARG A 288 11.47 -20.83 20.98
CA ARG A 288 12.75 -20.13 21.03
C ARG A 288 12.81 -18.98 20.03
N ALA A 289 12.48 -19.24 18.77
CA ALA A 289 12.52 -18.23 17.71
C ALA A 289 11.50 -17.08 17.95
N VAL A 290 10.32 -17.37 18.51
CA VAL A 290 9.34 -16.33 18.90
C VAL A 290 9.89 -15.47 20.03
N ALA A 291 10.45 -16.06 21.08
CA ALA A 291 11.05 -15.33 22.20
C ALA A 291 12.21 -14.45 21.73
N ASP A 292 13.11 -14.98 20.90
CA ASP A 292 14.22 -14.26 20.29
C ASP A 292 13.73 -13.04 19.49
N VAL A 293 12.77 -13.25 18.57
CA VAL A 293 12.23 -12.16 17.74
C VAL A 293 11.53 -11.09 18.60
N ARG A 294 10.86 -11.46 19.68
CA ARG A 294 10.25 -10.49 20.62
C ARG A 294 11.31 -9.70 21.40
N ASN A 295 12.37 -10.36 21.86
CA ASN A 295 13.50 -9.74 22.55
C ASN A 295 14.27 -8.75 21.65
N GLU A 296 14.45 -9.10 20.38
CA GLU A 296 15.17 -8.27 19.41
C GLU A 296 14.31 -7.13 18.87
N THR A 297 13.10 -7.41 18.38
CA THR A 297 12.26 -6.36 17.76
C THR A 297 11.72 -5.35 18.76
N ARG A 298 11.49 -5.75 20.02
CA ARG A 298 10.93 -4.91 21.10
C ARG A 298 9.68 -4.11 20.71
N THR A 299 8.91 -4.64 19.76
CA THR A 299 7.65 -4.04 19.29
C THR A 299 6.47 -4.88 19.72
N PHE A 300 5.32 -4.24 19.94
CA PHE A 300 4.06 -4.91 20.26
C PHE A 300 3.79 -6.06 19.27
N ASP A 301 3.54 -7.26 19.79
CA ASP A 301 3.16 -8.44 19.03
C ASP A 301 1.79 -8.94 19.50
N PRO A 302 0.77 -9.05 18.65
CA PRO A 302 -0.57 -9.44 19.07
C PRO A 302 -0.75 -10.95 19.29
N LEU A 303 0.26 -11.81 19.11
CA LEU A 303 0.09 -13.26 19.18
C LEU A 303 0.03 -13.80 20.62
N LEU A 304 -1.08 -14.40 21.03
CA LEU A 304 -1.14 -15.24 22.24
C LEU A 304 -0.83 -16.69 21.84
N LEU A 305 0.22 -17.26 22.44
CA LEU A 305 0.66 -18.63 22.15
C LEU A 305 0.46 -19.49 23.38
N MET A 306 -0.23 -20.62 23.23
CA MET A 306 -0.43 -21.61 24.29
C MET A 306 0.06 -22.97 23.79
N THR A 307 0.82 -23.66 24.62
CA THR A 307 1.52 -24.89 24.23
C THR A 307 1.34 -25.97 25.28
N THR A 308 1.33 -27.23 24.87
CA THR A 308 1.41 -28.39 25.80
C THR A 308 2.69 -29.18 25.56
N SER A 309 3.38 -29.53 26.65
CA SER A 309 4.64 -30.28 26.60
C SER A 309 4.89 -31.06 27.89
N ARG A 310 5.81 -32.03 27.84
CA ARG A 310 6.27 -32.75 29.07
C ARG A 310 7.21 -31.92 29.93
N LEU A 311 8.00 -31.06 29.29
CA LEU A 311 9.02 -30.21 29.91
C LEU A 311 8.77 -28.76 29.52
N VAL A 312 9.31 -27.80 30.28
CA VAL A 312 9.15 -26.37 29.99
C VAL A 312 9.93 -26.00 28.72
N PRO A 313 9.25 -25.55 27.64
CA PRO A 313 9.91 -25.11 26.43
C PRO A 313 10.58 -23.73 26.62
N PRO A 314 11.63 -23.41 25.85
CA PRO A 314 12.43 -24.32 25.05
C PRO A 314 13.55 -24.99 25.85
N LEU A 315 13.66 -24.73 27.17
CA LEU A 315 14.76 -25.19 28.01
C LEU A 315 14.77 -26.72 28.23
N ALA A 316 13.64 -27.40 28.01
CA ALA A 316 13.47 -28.82 28.29
C ALA A 316 13.77 -29.18 29.76
N LEU A 317 13.41 -28.28 30.68
CA LEU A 317 13.58 -28.51 32.11
C LEU A 317 12.27 -28.95 32.75
N PRO A 318 12.30 -29.75 33.83
CA PRO A 318 11.12 -30.01 34.62
C PRO A 318 10.54 -28.68 35.16
N PRO A 319 9.21 -28.58 35.31
CA PRO A 319 8.60 -27.37 35.84
C PRO A 319 9.04 -27.15 37.29
N ALA A 320 9.30 -25.90 37.66
CA ALA A 320 9.56 -25.55 39.06
C ALA A 320 8.27 -25.73 39.89
N GLU A 321 8.38 -26.18 41.14
CA GLU A 321 7.26 -26.42 42.07
C GLU A 321 6.32 -25.19 42.19
N ASP A 322 6.91 -24.00 42.11
CA ASP A 322 6.26 -22.68 42.15
C ASP A 322 5.42 -22.30 40.91
N SER A 323 5.38 -23.16 39.89
CA SER A 323 4.69 -22.93 38.60
C SER A 323 3.30 -23.58 38.54
N SER A 324 2.83 -24.12 39.66
CA SER A 324 1.50 -24.74 39.75
C SER A 324 0.39 -23.72 39.95
N LEU A 325 -0.74 -23.96 39.26
CA LEU A 325 -1.99 -23.23 39.50
C LEU A 325 -2.63 -23.58 40.86
N GLU A 326 -2.15 -24.62 41.53
CA GLU A 326 -2.56 -24.95 42.90
C GLU A 326 -1.92 -24.03 43.93
N SER A 327 -0.74 -23.48 43.64
CA SER A 327 0.01 -22.64 44.58
C SER A 327 -0.17 -21.13 44.35
N LYS A 328 -0.55 -20.72 43.13
CA LYS A 328 -0.72 -19.29 42.76
C LYS A 328 -1.97 -19.07 41.92
N THR A 329 -2.64 -17.95 42.14
CA THR A 329 -3.79 -17.57 41.30
C THR A 329 -3.31 -17.15 39.90
N PRO A 330 -4.14 -17.28 38.84
CA PRO A 330 -3.78 -16.82 37.50
C PRO A 330 -3.38 -15.34 37.45
N ALA A 331 -4.02 -14.50 38.28
CA ALA A 331 -3.71 -13.08 38.38
C ALA A 331 -2.31 -12.84 38.94
N GLU A 332 -1.92 -13.58 39.99
CA GLU A 332 -0.58 -13.51 40.59
C GLU A 332 0.50 -13.97 39.62
N LEU A 333 0.26 -15.04 38.85
CA LEU A 333 1.21 -15.52 37.84
C LEU A 333 1.47 -14.48 36.76
N VAL A 334 0.40 -13.85 36.24
CA VAL A 334 0.49 -12.80 35.23
C VAL A 334 1.18 -11.55 35.80
N GLN A 335 0.84 -11.15 37.02
CA GLN A 335 1.46 -9.99 37.67
C GLN A 335 2.95 -10.22 37.95
N GLY A 336 3.32 -11.38 38.50
CA GLY A 336 4.71 -11.76 38.76
C GLY A 336 5.54 -11.94 37.49
N TRP A 337 4.90 -12.31 36.38
CA TRP A 337 5.53 -12.28 35.06
C TRP A 337 5.75 -10.84 34.57
N HIS A 338 4.72 -9.98 34.61
CA HIS A 338 4.83 -8.58 34.18
C HIS A 338 5.97 -7.84 34.90
N GLN A 339 6.12 -8.07 36.22
CA GLN A 339 7.19 -7.46 37.03
C GLN A 339 8.60 -7.87 36.58
N ARG A 340 8.80 -9.11 36.13
CA ARG A 340 10.12 -9.64 35.76
C ARG A 340 10.43 -9.53 34.26
N ASN A 341 9.41 -9.55 33.41
CA ASN A 341 9.55 -9.64 31.95
C ASN A 341 10.46 -8.53 31.39
N GLU A 342 10.31 -7.29 31.85
CA GLU A 342 11.12 -6.19 31.32
C GLU A 342 12.62 -6.39 31.55
N ALA A 343 13.01 -6.77 32.78
CA ALA A 343 14.41 -7.00 33.14
C ALA A 343 15.00 -8.19 32.35
N LEU A 344 14.28 -9.32 32.31
CA LEU A 344 14.69 -10.53 31.59
C LEU A 344 14.79 -10.28 30.08
N SER A 345 13.81 -9.57 29.51
CA SER A 345 13.80 -9.25 28.07
C SER A 345 14.88 -8.23 27.68
N ARG A 346 15.25 -7.30 28.58
CA ARG A 346 16.42 -6.41 28.36
C ARG A 346 17.73 -7.21 28.29
N ARG A 347 17.86 -8.25 29.11
CA ARG A 347 18.98 -9.22 29.08
C ARG A 347 18.89 -10.22 27.92
N ARG A 348 17.84 -10.15 27.11
CA ARG A 348 17.54 -11.06 26.00
C ARG A 348 17.42 -12.53 26.44
N GLU A 349 16.97 -12.75 27.66
CA GLU A 349 16.72 -14.10 28.16
C GLU A 349 15.49 -14.71 27.48
N ILE A 350 15.58 -15.98 27.09
CA ILE A 350 14.52 -16.69 26.37
C ILE A 350 13.26 -16.85 27.23
N VAL A 351 13.45 -17.02 28.55
CA VAL A 351 12.37 -17.19 29.53
C VAL A 351 11.53 -15.93 29.76
N ALA A 352 11.97 -14.77 29.28
CA ALA A 352 11.29 -13.49 29.54
C ALA A 352 9.82 -13.50 29.12
N TRP A 353 9.47 -14.23 28.06
CA TRP A 353 8.12 -14.25 27.48
C TRP A 353 7.30 -15.47 27.89
N ILE A 354 7.82 -16.35 28.75
CA ILE A 354 7.24 -17.67 29.02
C ILE A 354 6.66 -17.69 30.44
N ILE A 355 5.41 -18.15 30.55
CA ILE A 355 4.76 -18.46 31.82
C ILE A 355 4.53 -19.98 31.85
N PRO A 356 5.35 -20.74 32.61
CA PRO A 356 5.10 -22.16 32.82
C PRO A 356 3.86 -22.33 33.72
N ILE A 357 3.01 -23.28 33.35
CA ILE A 357 1.78 -23.64 34.06
C ILE A 357 1.75 -25.16 34.15
N THR A 358 1.88 -25.74 35.34
CA THR A 358 1.65 -27.19 35.49
C THR A 358 0.16 -27.48 35.49
N VAL A 359 -0.27 -28.38 34.61
CA VAL A 359 -1.65 -28.83 34.54
C VAL A 359 -1.70 -30.25 35.09
N HIS A 360 -2.31 -30.39 36.26
CA HIS A 360 -2.53 -31.68 36.89
C HIS A 360 -3.80 -32.36 36.39
N THR A 361 -3.81 -33.68 36.42
CA THR A 361 -4.98 -34.46 36.07
C THR A 361 -6.09 -34.23 37.10
N ARG A 362 -7.27 -33.83 36.61
CA ARG A 362 -8.48 -33.68 37.43
C ARG A 362 -8.75 -34.98 38.19
N ALA A 363 -8.90 -34.89 39.51
CA ALA A 363 -9.30 -36.05 40.32
C ALA A 363 -10.70 -36.54 39.91
N ALA A 364 -10.88 -37.85 39.84
CA ALA A 364 -12.18 -38.44 39.51
C ALA A 364 -13.24 -38.02 40.56
N GLY A 365 -14.31 -37.36 40.12
CA GLY A 365 -15.45 -36.97 40.98
C GLY A 365 -15.66 -35.47 41.18
N GLU A 366 -14.74 -34.60 40.74
CA GLU A 366 -14.92 -33.16 40.85
C GLU A 366 -15.96 -32.65 39.82
N PRO A 367 -16.92 -31.77 40.18
CA PRO A 367 -17.98 -31.28 39.27
C PRO A 367 -17.43 -30.33 38.19
N PRO A 368 -17.78 -30.51 36.90
CA PRO A 368 -17.20 -29.76 35.78
C PRO A 368 -17.29 -28.26 36.03
N ALA A 369 -16.19 -27.53 35.81
CA ALA A 369 -16.19 -26.09 35.94
C ALA A 369 -17.25 -25.50 34.99
N PRO A 370 -18.04 -24.50 35.44
CA PRO A 370 -19.04 -23.89 34.58
C PRO A 370 -18.38 -23.33 33.32
N ALA A 371 -19.03 -23.51 32.16
CA ALA A 371 -18.53 -22.98 30.90
C ALA A 371 -18.30 -21.47 31.00
N ALA A 372 -17.09 -21.00 30.72
CA ALA A 372 -16.75 -19.58 30.83
C ALA A 372 -17.55 -18.76 29.80
N GLY A 373 -18.60 -18.05 30.25
CA GLY A 373 -19.49 -17.24 29.40
C GLY A 373 -18.89 -15.94 28.85
N TYR A 374 -17.57 -15.74 28.94
CA TYR A 374 -16.97 -14.40 28.90
C TYR A 374 -16.36 -13.96 27.57
N LEU A 375 -16.46 -14.74 26.49
CA LEU A 375 -15.86 -14.38 25.19
C LEU A 375 -16.90 -13.96 24.14
N SER A 376 -17.97 -13.28 24.58
CA SER A 376 -18.95 -12.70 23.66
C SER A 376 -18.51 -11.30 23.21
N ARG A 377 -18.20 -11.15 21.93
CA ARG A 377 -17.92 -9.85 21.32
C ARG A 377 -19.19 -8.98 21.32
N PRO A 378 -19.13 -7.69 21.69
CA PRO A 378 -20.29 -6.82 21.59
C PRO A 378 -20.78 -6.74 20.14
N SER A 379 -22.11 -6.71 19.98
CA SER A 379 -22.78 -6.71 18.68
C SER A 379 -22.27 -5.56 17.81
N THR A 380 -22.05 -5.84 16.53
CA THR A 380 -21.59 -4.80 15.59
C THR A 380 -22.75 -3.85 15.28
N PRO A 381 -22.57 -2.52 15.41
CA PRO A 381 -23.64 -1.56 15.14
C PRO A 381 -24.14 -1.65 13.69
N TRP A 382 -25.46 -1.42 13.50
CA TRP A 382 -26.23 -1.61 12.27
C TRP A 382 -25.70 -0.87 11.03
N ARG A 383 -24.91 0.21 11.22
CA ARG A 383 -24.18 0.94 10.17
C ARG A 383 -23.10 0.12 9.42
N ARG A 384 -23.04 -1.20 9.62
CA ARG A 384 -22.01 -2.13 9.12
C ARG A 384 -22.54 -3.22 8.17
N THR A 385 -23.80 -3.14 7.77
CA THR A 385 -24.42 -4.05 6.79
C THR A 385 -23.92 -3.79 5.36
N ARG A 386 -24.11 -4.75 4.45
CA ARG A 386 -23.71 -4.61 3.02
C ARG A 386 -24.39 -3.40 2.36
N VAL A 387 -25.57 -3.04 2.83
CA VAL A 387 -26.36 -1.87 2.42
C VAL A 387 -25.57 -0.57 2.57
N ALA A 388 -24.90 -0.36 3.71
CA ALA A 388 -24.09 0.85 3.93
C ALA A 388 -22.87 0.95 2.99
N ARG A 389 -22.31 -0.20 2.56
CA ARG A 389 -21.24 -0.21 1.54
C ARG A 389 -21.79 0.12 0.15
N GLY A 390 -22.97 -0.40 -0.17
CA GLY A 390 -23.68 -0.04 -1.41
C GLY A 390 -23.88 1.47 -1.50
N VAL A 391 -24.41 2.08 -0.44
CA VAL A 391 -24.64 3.53 -0.36
C VAL A 391 -23.34 4.32 -0.52
N SER A 392 -22.23 3.95 0.14
CA SER A 392 -20.96 4.69 0.01
C SER A 392 -20.35 4.60 -1.39
N VAL A 393 -20.47 3.44 -2.05
CA VAL A 393 -19.98 3.25 -3.42
C VAL A 393 -20.84 4.07 -4.39
N LEU A 394 -22.16 4.08 -4.19
CA LEU A 394 -23.10 4.81 -5.02
C LEU A 394 -22.92 6.33 -4.87
N VAL A 395 -22.68 6.84 -3.66
CA VAL A 395 -22.33 8.26 -3.42
C VAL A 395 -20.99 8.61 -4.09
N THR A 396 -19.99 7.73 -4.03
CA THR A 396 -18.69 7.98 -4.68
C THR A 396 -18.82 7.99 -6.19
N LEU A 397 -19.58 7.06 -6.78
CA LEU A 397 -19.90 7.04 -8.21
C LEU A 397 -20.71 8.27 -8.62
N ALA A 398 -21.63 8.76 -7.79
CA ALA A 398 -22.38 9.98 -8.05
C ALA A 398 -21.48 11.23 -8.03
N VAL A 399 -20.50 11.30 -7.13
CA VAL A 399 -19.53 12.41 -7.08
C VAL A 399 -18.59 12.37 -8.30
N ILE A 400 -18.13 11.18 -8.70
CA ILE A 400 -17.27 11.03 -9.89
C ILE A 400 -18.07 11.32 -11.16
N GLY A 401 -19.30 10.80 -11.27
CA GLY A 401 -20.21 11.06 -12.38
C GLY A 401 -20.56 12.53 -12.50
N GLY A 402 -20.93 13.18 -11.39
CA GLY A 402 -21.21 14.62 -11.33
C GLY A 402 -19.98 15.48 -11.62
N GLY A 403 -18.78 15.04 -11.21
CA GLY A 403 -17.53 15.70 -11.52
C GLY A 403 -17.14 15.62 -13.00
N TYR A 404 -17.42 14.49 -13.67
CA TYR A 404 -17.16 14.31 -15.09
C TYR A 404 -18.11 15.15 -15.97
N THR A 405 -19.41 15.20 -15.62
CA THR A 405 -20.37 16.06 -16.32
C THR A 405 -20.07 17.54 -16.11
N ALA A 406 -19.65 17.94 -14.90
CA ALA A 406 -19.23 19.31 -14.62
C ALA A 406 -17.94 19.70 -15.37
N TYR A 407 -16.98 18.78 -15.49
CA TYR A 407 -15.74 19.05 -16.25
C TYR A 407 -16.00 19.15 -17.76
N GLY A 408 -16.90 18.31 -18.30
CA GLY A 408 -17.31 18.37 -19.72
C GLY A 408 -18.06 19.65 -20.09
N MET A 409 -18.89 20.20 -19.19
CA MET A 409 -19.54 21.50 -19.39
C MET A 409 -18.54 22.67 -19.32
N VAL A 410 -17.56 22.60 -18.42
CA VAL A 410 -16.54 23.65 -18.24
C VAL A 410 -15.55 23.74 -19.41
N ASP A 411 -15.28 22.65 -20.13
CA ASP A 411 -14.35 22.67 -21.28
C ASP A 411 -15.01 23.18 -22.59
N ASP A 412 -16.34 23.03 -22.71
CA ASP A 412 -17.12 23.53 -23.86
C ASP A 412 -17.47 25.04 -23.72
N GLU A 413 -17.61 25.53 -22.48
CA GLU A 413 -17.80 26.97 -22.19
C GLU A 413 -16.50 27.79 -22.29
N ARG A 414 -15.33 27.17 -22.06
CA ARG A 414 -14.03 27.88 -22.06
C ARG A 414 -13.55 28.33 -23.44
N ARG A 415 -14.06 27.74 -24.52
CA ARG A 415 -13.56 28.07 -25.87
C ARG A 415 -14.26 29.27 -26.49
N CYS A 416 -15.40 29.69 -25.95
CA CYS A 416 -16.19 30.79 -26.51
C CYS A 416 -16.93 31.62 -25.46
N GLY A 417 -16.17 32.27 -24.57
CA GLY A 417 -16.61 33.50 -23.91
C GLY A 417 -17.71 33.45 -22.85
N ASP A 418 -18.48 32.37 -22.69
CA ASP A 418 -19.56 32.32 -21.67
C ASP A 418 -19.06 31.87 -20.27
N GLY A 419 -17.83 32.24 -19.94
CA GLY A 419 -17.23 31.92 -18.65
C GLY A 419 -17.82 32.77 -17.53
N PHE A 420 -18.86 32.28 -16.86
CA PHE A 420 -19.21 32.55 -15.45
C PHE A 420 -18.82 33.95 -14.91
N GLN A 421 -19.35 35.02 -15.52
CA GLN A 421 -19.37 36.33 -14.86
C GLN A 421 -20.37 36.27 -13.72
N TRP A 422 -19.90 36.31 -12.47
CA TRP A 422 -20.77 36.81 -11.41
C TRP A 422 -21.19 38.22 -11.79
N ARG A 423 -22.47 38.52 -11.59
CA ARG A 423 -23.16 39.78 -11.91
C ARG A 423 -22.55 41.03 -11.22
N ASP A 424 -21.41 40.86 -10.56
CA ASP A 424 -20.74 41.79 -9.65
C ASP A 424 -19.30 42.12 -10.11
N GLY A 425 -18.88 41.67 -11.31
CA GLY A 425 -17.68 42.20 -11.99
C GLY A 425 -16.32 41.76 -11.44
N THR A 426 -16.22 40.66 -10.69
CA THR A 426 -14.93 40.14 -10.20
C THR A 426 -14.50 38.90 -11.00
N SER A 427 -13.47 39.06 -11.84
CA SER A 427 -12.82 37.96 -12.56
C SER A 427 -11.90 37.15 -11.64
N TRP A 428 -11.75 35.85 -11.93
CA TRP A 428 -10.87 34.95 -11.18
C TRP A 428 -9.39 35.34 -11.42
N ILE A 429 -8.57 35.18 -10.39
CA ILE A 429 -7.13 35.50 -10.41
C ILE A 429 -6.47 34.68 -11.54
N GLY A 430 -6.08 35.36 -12.62
CA GLY A 430 -5.34 34.78 -13.74
C GLY A 430 -6.11 34.57 -15.04
N SER A 431 -7.38 34.95 -15.14
CA SER A 431 -8.05 35.06 -16.45
C SER A 431 -7.90 36.49 -16.98
N ASP A 432 -7.16 36.66 -18.09
CA ASP A 432 -7.23 37.90 -18.86
C ASP A 432 -8.70 38.18 -19.23
N PRO A 433 -9.19 39.42 -19.07
CA PRO A 433 -10.55 39.76 -19.47
C PRO A 433 -10.69 39.49 -20.96
N ILE A 434 -11.56 38.55 -21.32
CA ILE A 434 -11.99 38.35 -22.71
C ILE A 434 -12.59 39.68 -23.14
N ALA A 435 -12.01 40.32 -24.15
CA ALA A 435 -12.49 41.63 -24.58
C ALA A 435 -13.94 41.52 -25.06
N ASP A 436 -14.73 42.58 -24.86
CA ASP A 436 -16.16 42.72 -25.22
C ASP A 436 -16.51 42.45 -26.70
N SER A 437 -15.57 41.98 -27.52
CA SER A 437 -15.66 41.79 -28.96
C SER A 437 -15.85 40.33 -29.41
N VAL A 438 -16.19 39.40 -28.52
CA VAL A 438 -16.52 38.00 -28.85
C VAL A 438 -17.91 37.63 -28.32
N ALA A 439 -18.77 37.10 -29.19
CA ALA A 439 -20.10 36.62 -28.85
C ALA A 439 -20.36 35.23 -29.47
N ARG A 440 -21.16 34.42 -28.78
CA ARG A 440 -21.64 33.14 -29.31
C ARG A 440 -22.97 33.35 -30.03
N ILE A 441 -23.02 33.02 -31.32
CA ILE A 441 -24.21 33.12 -32.16
C ILE A 441 -24.45 31.73 -32.78
N ASP A 442 -25.61 31.13 -32.50
CA ASP A 442 -26.02 29.82 -33.00
C ASP A 442 -24.97 28.71 -32.81
N GLY A 443 -24.36 28.68 -31.62
CA GLY A 443 -23.33 27.69 -31.27
C GLY A 443 -21.95 27.96 -31.86
N THR A 444 -21.79 28.99 -32.70
CA THR A 444 -20.53 29.41 -33.31
C THR A 444 -19.99 30.66 -32.62
N CYS A 445 -18.67 30.81 -32.61
CA CYS A 445 -17.99 31.85 -31.85
C CYS A 445 -17.55 32.92 -32.82
N VAL A 446 -18.17 34.09 -32.71
CA VAL A 446 -18.00 35.19 -33.65
C VAL A 446 -17.39 36.33 -32.88
N GLY A 447 -16.30 36.88 -33.38
CA GLY A 447 -15.72 38.05 -32.76
C GLY A 447 -14.73 38.76 -33.65
N VAL A 448 -14.31 39.93 -33.20
CA VAL A 448 -13.32 40.76 -33.87
C VAL A 448 -12.04 40.74 -33.04
N SER A 449 -10.91 40.41 -33.68
CA SER A 449 -9.59 40.54 -33.08
C SER A 449 -8.82 41.65 -33.79
N ASP A 450 -8.35 42.62 -33.02
CA ASP A 450 -7.39 43.64 -33.46
C ASP A 450 -5.97 43.37 -32.93
N GLY A 451 -5.76 42.16 -32.37
CA GLY A 451 -4.55 41.75 -31.66
C GLY A 451 -4.72 41.52 -30.17
N SER A 452 -5.81 42.01 -29.59
CA SER A 452 -6.15 41.83 -28.17
C SER A 452 -6.71 40.45 -27.83
N ASN A 453 -7.33 39.76 -28.79
CA ASN A 453 -7.99 38.47 -28.56
C ASN A 453 -7.29 37.33 -29.29
N SER A 454 -6.50 36.56 -28.54
CA SER A 454 -5.80 35.36 -29.03
C SER A 454 -6.73 34.16 -29.26
N LEU A 455 -7.95 34.19 -28.70
CA LEU A 455 -8.93 33.10 -28.72
C LEU A 455 -9.58 32.86 -30.09
N LEU A 456 -9.66 33.88 -30.97
CA LEU A 456 -10.35 33.79 -32.26
C LEU A 456 -9.54 33.12 -33.38
N LEU A 457 -8.22 32.97 -33.20
CA LEU A 457 -7.32 32.27 -34.14
C LEU A 457 -6.35 31.37 -33.34
N PRO A 458 -6.82 30.21 -32.85
CA PRO A 458 -6.03 29.36 -31.94
C PRO A 458 -4.98 28.50 -32.65
N SER A 459 -4.97 28.45 -33.99
CA SER A 459 -4.05 27.57 -34.70
C SER A 459 -2.66 28.19 -34.80
N THR A 460 -1.64 27.43 -34.43
CA THR A 460 -0.22 27.80 -34.56
C THR A 460 0.20 28.12 -36.01
N GLN A 461 -0.59 27.68 -37.00
CA GLN A 461 -0.34 27.95 -38.41
C GLN A 461 -0.43 29.44 -38.80
N PHE A 462 -1.08 30.27 -37.98
CA PHE A 462 -1.22 31.71 -38.24
C PHE A 462 -0.28 32.59 -37.40
N ASP A 463 0.44 32.02 -36.43
CA ASP A 463 1.15 32.81 -35.42
C ASP A 463 2.14 33.82 -36.02
N ASP A 464 2.90 33.40 -37.03
CA ASP A 464 3.93 34.24 -37.68
C ASP A 464 3.31 35.41 -38.46
N VAL A 465 2.29 35.14 -39.29
CA VAL A 465 1.62 36.15 -40.12
C VAL A 465 0.78 37.09 -39.26
N ARG A 466 0.11 36.54 -38.24
CA ARG A 466 -0.72 37.30 -37.29
C ARG A 466 0.14 38.29 -36.51
N GLY A 467 1.24 37.83 -35.92
CA GLY A 467 2.17 38.68 -35.19
C GLY A 467 2.71 39.82 -36.07
N LEU A 468 2.99 39.53 -37.34
CA LEU A 468 3.44 40.52 -38.31
C LEU A 468 2.37 41.58 -38.62
N ILE A 469 1.13 41.18 -38.91
CA ILE A 469 0.02 42.12 -39.18
C ILE A 469 -0.25 43.01 -37.97
N PHE A 470 -0.24 42.46 -36.75
CA PHE A 470 -0.45 43.28 -35.55
C PHE A 470 0.66 44.29 -35.33
N ALA A 471 1.92 43.88 -35.55
CA ALA A 471 3.05 44.80 -35.49
C ALA A 471 2.93 45.91 -36.55
N GLN A 472 2.50 45.58 -37.77
CA GLN A 472 2.30 46.56 -38.85
C GLN A 472 1.12 47.49 -38.58
N ASN A 473 0.00 47.00 -38.06
CA ASN A 473 -1.15 47.80 -37.66
C ASN A 473 -0.78 48.86 -36.63
N GLU A 474 0.06 48.50 -35.66
CA GLU A 474 0.55 49.44 -34.66
C GLU A 474 1.48 50.50 -35.28
N GLN A 475 2.35 50.11 -36.21
CA GLN A 475 3.17 51.08 -36.96
C GLN A 475 2.32 52.02 -37.81
N VAL A 476 1.28 51.50 -38.47
CA VAL A 476 0.33 52.29 -39.25
C VAL A 476 -0.37 53.33 -38.39
N ARG A 477 -0.82 52.97 -37.18
CA ARG A 477 -1.44 53.93 -36.24
C ARG A 477 -0.47 55.05 -35.86
N ARG A 478 0.79 54.71 -35.56
CA ARG A 478 1.83 55.69 -35.22
C ARG A 478 2.12 56.64 -36.38
N LEU A 479 2.33 56.10 -37.57
CA LEU A 479 2.57 56.89 -38.79
C LEU A 479 1.38 57.78 -39.15
N HIS A 480 0.15 57.30 -39.00
CA HIS A 480 -1.05 58.11 -39.22
C HIS A 480 -1.08 59.31 -38.25
N ALA A 481 -0.82 59.08 -36.96
CA ALA A 481 -0.75 60.14 -35.97
C ALA A 481 0.37 61.16 -36.22
N GLU A 482 1.49 60.74 -36.82
CA GLU A 482 2.64 61.59 -37.13
C GLU A 482 2.51 62.37 -38.44
N THR A 483 1.80 61.84 -39.44
CA THR A 483 1.84 62.33 -40.83
C THR A 483 0.50 62.74 -41.42
N ASP A 484 -0.60 62.56 -40.68
CA ASP A 484 -1.99 62.84 -41.09
C ASP A 484 -2.39 62.18 -42.43
N ARG A 485 -1.65 61.15 -42.87
CA ARG A 485 -1.96 60.37 -44.07
C ARG A 485 -3.28 59.63 -43.90
N PRO A 486 -4.16 59.55 -44.90
CA PRO A 486 -5.46 58.89 -44.75
C PRO A 486 -5.31 57.41 -44.36
N LEU A 487 -6.10 56.96 -43.39
CA LEU A 487 -6.09 55.59 -42.88
C LEU A 487 -7.26 54.77 -43.47
N MET A 488 -6.95 53.64 -44.09
CA MET A 488 -7.93 52.67 -44.58
C MET A 488 -7.87 51.41 -43.71
N THR A 489 -9.01 50.95 -43.18
CA THR A 489 -9.09 49.69 -42.41
C THR A 489 -9.81 48.64 -43.23
N LEU A 490 -9.20 47.48 -43.42
CA LEU A 490 -9.72 46.35 -44.18
C LEU A 490 -10.05 45.21 -43.23
N VAL A 491 -11.34 44.94 -43.04
CA VAL A 491 -11.79 43.86 -42.17
C VAL A 491 -11.66 42.52 -42.90
N PHE A 492 -10.72 41.69 -42.47
CA PHE A 492 -10.58 40.32 -42.97
C PHE A 492 -11.54 39.37 -42.24
N VAL A 493 -12.54 38.85 -42.96
CA VAL A 493 -13.52 37.90 -42.42
C VAL A 493 -13.09 36.49 -42.77
N ALA A 494 -12.83 35.66 -41.75
CA ALA A 494 -12.50 34.26 -41.92
C ALA A 494 -13.29 33.37 -40.96
N ALA A 495 -13.81 32.25 -41.48
CA ALA A 495 -14.33 31.17 -40.67
C ALA A 495 -13.19 30.18 -40.37
N VAL A 496 -12.69 30.22 -39.14
CA VAL A 496 -11.62 29.31 -38.68
C VAL A 496 -12.27 28.15 -37.92
N ALA A 497 -12.75 27.16 -38.66
CA ALA A 497 -13.21 25.91 -38.06
C ALA A 497 -12.02 24.95 -38.01
N ASP A 498 -11.49 24.69 -36.81
CA ASP A 498 -10.46 23.67 -36.61
C ASP A 498 -11.11 22.29 -36.76
N GLN A 499 -11.18 21.78 -37.99
CA GLN A 499 -11.43 20.36 -38.20
C GLN A 499 -10.14 19.61 -37.86
N VAL A 500 -10.11 19.10 -36.64
CA VAL A 500 -9.03 18.28 -36.08
C VAL A 500 -8.55 17.27 -37.14
N GLY A 501 -7.33 17.46 -37.64
CA GLY A 501 -6.62 16.48 -38.48
C GLY A 501 -6.42 16.83 -39.96
N THR A 502 -6.83 18.01 -40.45
CA THR A 502 -6.51 18.44 -41.83
C THR A 502 -5.71 19.74 -41.89
N ASP A 503 -4.39 19.63 -41.94
CA ASP A 503 -3.43 20.75 -42.01
C ASP A 503 -3.60 21.69 -43.22
N LYS A 504 -4.47 21.37 -44.18
CA LYS A 504 -4.64 22.13 -45.43
C LYS A 504 -5.85 23.06 -45.45
N ALA A 505 -6.76 22.95 -44.49
CA ALA A 505 -8.04 23.69 -44.54
C ALA A 505 -7.89 25.21 -44.39
N LEU A 506 -6.78 25.67 -43.80
CA LEU A 506 -6.54 27.07 -43.43
C LEU A 506 -5.39 27.73 -44.24
N ALA A 507 -4.81 26.99 -45.19
CA ALA A 507 -3.68 27.47 -45.98
C ALA A 507 -4.06 28.67 -46.86
N ALA A 508 -5.24 28.66 -47.49
CA ALA A 508 -5.68 29.76 -48.36
C ALA A 508 -5.86 31.07 -47.59
N GLN A 509 -6.45 31.01 -46.40
CA GLN A 509 -6.64 32.15 -45.50
C GLN A 509 -5.29 32.68 -45.00
N ARG A 510 -4.33 31.79 -44.74
CA ARG A 510 -2.97 32.18 -44.33
C ARG A 510 -2.24 32.93 -45.45
N GLU A 511 -2.30 32.42 -46.69
CA GLU A 511 -1.66 33.09 -47.83
C GLU A 511 -2.33 34.44 -48.15
N GLN A 512 -3.65 34.58 -47.97
CA GLN A 512 -4.35 35.86 -48.12
C GLN A 512 -3.88 36.88 -47.08
N LEU A 513 -3.78 36.49 -45.81
CA LEU A 513 -3.26 37.36 -44.74
C LEU A 513 -1.78 37.72 -45.00
N ALA A 514 -0.96 36.78 -45.44
CA ALA A 514 0.43 37.04 -45.78
C ALA A 514 0.55 38.05 -46.93
N GLY A 515 -0.30 37.94 -47.95
CA GLY A 515 -0.41 38.91 -49.04
C GLY A 515 -0.76 40.32 -48.54
N MET A 516 -1.72 40.42 -47.61
CA MET A 516 -2.08 41.70 -46.97
C MET A 516 -0.92 42.30 -46.18
N ALA A 517 -0.19 41.49 -45.40
CA ALA A 517 0.98 41.93 -44.66
C ALA A 517 2.10 42.49 -45.57
N VAL A 518 2.28 41.90 -46.76
CA VAL A 518 3.23 42.40 -47.77
C VAL A 518 2.78 43.76 -48.34
N VAL A 519 1.48 43.94 -48.57
CA VAL A 519 0.93 45.22 -49.04
C VAL A 519 1.07 46.30 -47.96
N GLN A 520 0.75 45.99 -46.70
CA GLN A 520 0.95 46.91 -45.56
C GLN A 520 2.43 47.33 -45.43
N ALA A 521 3.36 46.37 -45.52
CA ALA A 521 4.80 46.65 -45.48
C ALA A 521 5.25 47.67 -46.54
N ARG A 522 4.70 47.60 -47.76
CA ARG A 522 5.05 48.52 -48.85
C ARG A 522 4.51 49.94 -48.64
N GLN A 523 3.40 50.09 -47.92
CA GLN A 523 2.77 51.40 -47.66
C GLN A 523 3.36 52.12 -46.44
N LEU A 524 3.99 51.35 -45.54
CA LEU A 524 4.77 51.85 -44.40
C LEU A 524 6.07 52.56 -44.83
N ASP A 525 6.49 52.42 -46.09
CA ASP A 525 7.63 53.15 -46.64
C ASP A 525 7.35 54.67 -46.71
N ARG A 526 8.20 55.46 -46.04
CA ARG A 526 8.01 56.90 -45.81
C ARG A 526 8.12 57.76 -47.08
N ASN A 527 8.66 57.20 -48.17
CA ASN A 527 8.82 57.92 -49.44
C ASN A 527 7.52 58.05 -50.26
N ARG A 528 6.40 57.50 -49.79
CA ARG A 528 5.08 57.55 -50.46
C ARG A 528 4.06 58.38 -49.68
N GLY A 529 4.37 59.67 -49.49
CA GLY A 529 3.56 60.58 -48.65
C GLY A 529 2.12 60.84 -49.11
N GLY A 530 1.73 60.43 -50.32
CA GLY A 530 0.37 60.63 -50.86
C GLY A 530 -0.54 59.39 -50.83
N GLU A 531 -0.02 58.21 -50.46
CA GLU A 531 -0.83 56.97 -50.45
C GLU A 531 -1.48 56.73 -49.07
N PRO A 532 -2.70 56.18 -49.02
CA PRO A 532 -3.33 55.82 -47.75
C PRO A 532 -2.56 54.70 -47.04
N LEU A 533 -2.60 54.73 -45.71
CA LEU A 533 -2.06 53.68 -44.86
C LEU A 533 -3.11 52.59 -44.67
N LEU A 534 -2.76 51.33 -44.95
CA LEU A 534 -3.66 50.19 -44.75
C LEU A 534 -3.48 49.55 -43.38
N ARG A 535 -4.57 49.43 -42.63
CA ARG A 535 -4.73 48.59 -41.44
C ARG A 535 -5.61 47.39 -41.80
N VAL A 536 -5.30 46.21 -41.29
CA VAL A 536 -6.13 45.00 -41.41
C VAL A 536 -6.84 44.74 -40.09
#